data_AF-A0A2K6CAP8-F1
#
_entry.id   AF-A0A2K6CAP8-F1
#
_cell.length_a   1.000
_cell.length_b   1.000
_cell.length_c   1.000
_cell.angle_alpha   90.00
_cell.angle_beta   90.00
_cell.angle_gamma   90.00
#
_symmetry.space_group_name_H-M   'P 1'
#
loop_
_entity.id
_entity.type
_entity.pdbx_description
1 polymer ?
#
loop_
_entity_poly.entity_id
_entity_poly.type
_entity_poly.pdbx_seq_one_letter_code
_entity_poly.pdbx_strand_id
1 'polypeptide(L)' 'MEVTLEQHLEDTMKNPSIVGVLYEHNRVISVLPQQAAKLTSDPTDIPVVCLESDNGNIMIQKHDGIVAVHKMAP' A
#
# COMPACT_ATOMS: atom_id res chain seq x y z
N MET A 1 -17.48 -1.02 -10.70
CA MET A 1 -16.72 -1.10 -9.44
C MET A 1 -15.24 -1.28 -9.73
N GLU A 2 -14.86 -2.22 -10.62
CA GLU A 2 -13.46 -2.42 -11.07
C GLU A 2 -12.90 -1.23 -11.88
N VAL A 3 -13.68 -0.64 -12.79
CA VAL A 3 -13.26 0.52 -13.61
C VAL A 3 -12.82 1.73 -12.78
N THR A 4 -13.43 1.94 -11.61
CA THR A 4 -13.08 3.05 -10.71
C THR A 4 -11.75 2.83 -10.01
N LEU A 5 -11.44 1.57 -9.68
CA LEU A 5 -10.19 1.17 -9.07
C LEU A 5 -9.04 1.22 -10.07
N GLU A 6 -9.23 0.66 -11.26
CA GLU A 6 -8.25 0.69 -12.35
C GLU A 6 -7.85 2.13 -12.69
N GLN A 7 -8.83 3.03 -12.82
CA GLN A 7 -8.56 4.44 -13.07
C GLN A 7 -7.79 5.11 -11.93
N HIS A 8 -8.13 4.79 -10.67
CA HIS A 8 -7.43 5.32 -9.50
C HIS A 8 -5.97 4.85 -9.42
N LEU A 9 -5.70 3.59 -9.78
CA LEU A 9 -4.34 3.06 -9.87
C LEU A 9 -3.55 3.77 -10.98
N GLU A 10 -4.16 3.97 -12.14
CA GLU A 10 -3.54 4.71 -13.25
C GLU A 10 -3.23 6.16 -12.87
N ASP A 11 -4.15 6.85 -12.20
CA ASP A 11 -3.94 8.21 -11.70
C ASP A 11 -2.80 8.28 -10.68
N THR A 12 -2.67 7.25 -9.83
CA THR A 12 -1.58 7.16 -8.85
C THR A 12 -0.22 6.99 -9.54
N MET A 13 -0.15 6.17 -10.60
CA MET A 13 1.06 5.95 -11.40
C MET A 13 1.52 7.18 -12.20
N LYS A 14 0.68 8.23 -12.35
CA LYS A 14 1.07 9.50 -12.99
C LYS A 14 2.07 10.30 -12.14
N ASN A 15 2.21 9.99 -10.86
CA ASN A 15 3.22 10.62 -10.01
C ASN A 15 4.62 10.10 -10.38
N PRO A 16 5.58 10.97 -10.78
CA PRO A 16 6.88 10.54 -11.27
C PRO A 16 7.76 9.86 -10.22
N SER A 17 7.44 10.01 -8.93
CA SER A 17 8.14 9.32 -7.85
C SER A 17 7.57 7.93 -7.56
N ILE A 18 6.39 7.59 -8.11
CA ILE A 18 5.76 6.29 -7.95
C ILE A 18 6.14 5.40 -9.13
N VAL A 19 6.72 4.25 -8.84
CA VAL A 19 7.19 3.30 -9.86
C VAL A 19 6.35 2.03 -9.91
N GLY A 20 5.49 1.80 -8.91
CA GLY A 20 4.57 0.68 -8.88
C GLY A 20 3.47 0.87 -7.84
N VAL A 21 2.27 0.41 -8.19
CA VAL A 21 1.14 0.28 -7.28
C VAL A 21 0.58 -1.13 -7.40
N LEU A 22 0.32 -1.78 -6.27
CA LEU A 22 -0.32 -3.08 -6.21
C LEU A 22 -1.61 -2.96 -5.41
N TYR A 23 -2.70 -3.48 -5.99
CA TYR A 23 -4.00 -3.63 -5.34
C TYR A 23 -4.44 -5.08 -5.48
N GLU A 24 -4.21 -5.88 -4.44
CA GLU A 24 -4.51 -7.31 -4.51
C GLU A 24 -4.51 -7.98 -3.13
N HIS A 25 -5.17 -9.14 -3.07
CA HIS A 25 -5.14 -10.07 -1.95
C HIS A 25 -3.85 -10.93 -1.94
N ASN A 26 -2.71 -10.36 -2.38
CA ASN A 26 -1.44 -11.07 -2.44
C ASN A 26 -1.04 -11.53 -1.03
N ARG A 27 -0.77 -12.82 -0.87
CA ARG A 27 -0.60 -13.43 0.45
C ARG A 27 0.60 -12.86 1.21
N VAL A 28 1.64 -12.41 0.51
CA VAL A 28 2.83 -11.85 1.16
C VAL A 28 2.56 -10.41 1.63
N ILE A 29 1.99 -9.57 0.77
CA ILE A 29 1.75 -8.15 1.06
C ILE A 29 0.60 -7.98 2.07
N SER A 30 -0.39 -8.87 2.06
CA SER A 30 -1.55 -8.80 2.96
C SER A 30 -1.25 -9.16 4.42
N VAL A 31 -0.20 -9.94 4.69
CA VAL A 31 0.17 -10.36 6.05
C VAL A 31 0.70 -9.18 6.87
N LEU A 32 1.49 -8.31 6.26
CA LEU A 32 2.13 -7.18 6.95
C LEU A 32 1.13 -6.23 7.63
N PRO A 33 0.13 -5.64 6.92
CA PRO A 33 -0.85 -4.76 7.55
C PRO A 33 -1.77 -5.50 8.53
N GLN A 34 -2.04 -6.81 8.33
CA GLN A 34 -2.82 -7.61 9.29
C GLN A 34 -2.05 -7.84 10.60
N GLN A 35 -0.73 -8.04 10.52
CA GLN A 35 0.11 -8.17 11.71
C GLN A 35 0.26 -6.81 12.41
N ALA A 36 0.46 -5.73 11.65
CA ALA A 36 0.54 -4.38 12.21
C ALA A 36 -0.74 -3.96 12.93
N ALA A 37 -1.93 -4.32 12.41
CA ALA A 37 -3.20 -4.03 13.07
C ALA A 37 -3.34 -4.69 14.46
N LYS A 38 -2.57 -5.74 14.76
CA LYS A 38 -2.54 -6.38 16.09
C LYS A 38 -1.69 -5.62 17.10
N LEU A 39 -0.89 -4.64 16.65
CA LEU A 39 -0.03 -3.83 17.50
C LEU A 39 -0.78 -2.64 18.13
N THR A 40 -1.99 -2.36 17.66
CA THR A 40 -2.88 -1.35 18.21
C THR A 40 -4.13 -2.00 18.77
N SER A 41 -4.68 -1.43 19.85
CA SER A 41 -5.96 -1.88 20.42
C SER A 41 -7.16 -1.11 19.86
N ASP A 42 -6.90 0.00 19.15
CA ASP A 42 -7.92 0.81 18.52
C ASP A 42 -8.22 0.24 17.11
N PRO A 43 -9.43 -0.29 16.87
CA PRO A 43 -9.79 -0.85 15.56
C PRO A 43 -9.92 0.21 14.46
N THR A 44 -9.93 1.51 14.81
CA THR A 44 -9.97 2.63 13.86
C THR A 44 -8.57 3.11 13.47
N ASP A 45 -7.56 2.72 14.23
CA ASP A 45 -6.16 3.00 13.94
C ASP A 45 -5.66 1.98 12.90
N ILE A 46 -5.61 2.41 11.63
CA ILE A 46 -5.19 1.56 10.52
C ILE A 46 -3.72 1.84 10.18
N PRO A 47 -2.78 0.99 10.63
CA PRO A 47 -1.37 1.26 10.49
C PRO A 47 -0.92 1.20 9.04
N VAL A 48 0.04 2.06 8.69
CA VAL A 48 0.82 1.97 7.46
C VAL A 48 2.10 1.19 7.77
N VAL A 49 2.40 0.17 6.98
CA VAL A 49 3.67 -0.54 7.03
C VAL A 49 4.60 0.05 5.97
N CYS A 50 5.77 0.52 6.38
CA CYS A 50 6.80 1.02 5.48
C CYS A 50 7.97 0.03 5.41
N LEU A 51 8.36 -0.37 4.20
CA LEU A 51 9.60 -1.08 3.93
C LEU A 51 10.54 -0.11 3.24
N GLU A 52 11.69 0.18 3.85
CA GLU A 52 12.65 1.15 3.34
C GLU A 52 13.92 0.45 2.87
N SER A 53 14.38 0.82 1.67
CA SER A 53 15.68 0.44 1.13
C SER A 53 16.31 1.64 0.41
N ASP A 54 17.56 1.48 0.00
CA ASP A 54 18.26 2.33 -0.95
C ASP A 54 17.49 2.58 -2.27
N ASN A 55 16.58 1.68 -2.67
CA ASN A 55 15.71 1.82 -3.84
C ASN A 55 14.39 2.57 -3.55
N GLY A 56 14.27 3.20 -2.38
CA GLY A 56 13.08 3.92 -1.95
C GLY A 56 12.23 3.13 -0.96
N ASN A 57 10.96 3.51 -0.85
CA ASN A 57 10.05 2.99 0.15
C ASN A 57 8.82 2.32 -0.47
N ILE A 58 8.40 1.22 0.15
CA ILE A 58 7.13 0.58 -0.13
C ILE A 58 6.21 0.87 1.06
N MET A 59 5.11 1.57 0.80
CA MET A 59 4.09 1.89 1.80
C MET A 59 2.89 0.97 1.58
N ILE A 60 2.49 0.23 2.62
CA ILE A 60 1.41 -0.75 2.56
C ILE A 60 0.35 -0.38 3.59
N GLN A 61 -0.90 -0.24 3.16
CA GLN A 61 -2.01 0.08 4.05
C GLN A 61 -3.27 -0.70 3.66
N LYS A 62 -4.14 -0.96 4.65
CA LYS A 62 -5.47 -1.53 4.42
C LYS A 62 -6.49 -0.40 4.25
N HIS A 63 -7.27 -0.39 3.16
CA HIS A 63 -8.30 0.61 2.89
C HIS A 63 -9.45 -0.01 2.06
N ASP A 64 -10.29 -0.85 2.68
CA ASP A 64 -11.22 -1.83 2.04
C ASP A 64 -10.53 -3.01 1.31
N GLY A 65 -9.36 -2.77 0.70
CA GLY A 65 -8.42 -3.77 0.19
C GLY A 65 -7.02 -3.58 0.78
N ILE A 66 -6.03 -4.33 0.30
CA ILE A 66 -4.62 -4.05 0.60
C ILE A 66 -4.04 -3.25 -0.56
N VAL A 67 -3.50 -2.07 -0.25
CA VAL A 67 -2.83 -1.17 -1.19
C VAL A 67 -1.36 -1.13 -0.84
N ALA A 68 -0.49 -1.32 -1.84
CA ALA A 68 0.93 -1.08 -1.71
C ALA A 68 1.40 -0.09 -2.78
N VAL A 69 2.20 0.90 -2.37
CA VAL A 69 2.78 1.92 -3.25
C VAL A 69 4.30 1.85 -3.11
N HIS A 70 5.01 1.64 -4.21
CA HIS A 70 6.46 1.78 -4.27
C HIS A 70 6.81 3.18 -4.77
N LYS A 71 7.41 3.97 -3.88
CA LYS A 71 7.89 5.31 -4.17
C LYS A 71 9.41 5.34 -4.08
N MET A 72 10.04 5.84 -5.14
CA MET A 72 11.49 6.06 -5.17
C MET A 72 11.86 7.21 -4.23
N ALA A 73 12.98 7.04 -3.51
CA ALA A 73 13.63 8.17 -2.85
C ALA A 73 14.25 9.07 -3.94
N PRO A 74 14.17 10.41 -3.79
CA PRO A 74 14.79 11.35 -4.72
C PRO A 74 16.31 11.23 -4.74
#